data_AF-A0A699KLM1-F1
#
_entry.id   AF-A0A699KLM1-F1
#
_cell.length_a   1.000
_cell.length_b   1.000
_cell.length_c   1.000
_cell.angle_alpha   90.00
_cell.angle_beta   90.00
_cell.angle_gamma   90.00
#
_symmetry.space_group_name_H-M   'P 1'
#
loop_
_entity.id
_entity.type
_entity.pdbx_description
1 polymer ?
#
loop_
_entity_poly.entity_id
_entity_poly.type
_entity_poly.pdbx_seq_one_letter_code
_entity_poly.pdbx_strand_id
1 'polypeptide(L)'
;MLLMALPNEHLMAFNQYKDAKTLFDAIQTRFGSNEASKKTLLKQMHENFNASSTESLDSIFNRLSKIVSQLAILGENISQEDLNLKILRSLPSEWNTLVVVWRSKPDLDTMRFDDLYNNFKIVEQEVKGTISSSSSSSS
;
A
#
# COMPACT_ATOMS: atom_id res chain seq x y z
N MET A 1 31.67 1.27 8.47
CA MET A 1 30.81 1.25 9.68
C MET A 1 29.65 0.23 9.56
N LEU A 2 29.81 -0.94 8.93
CA LEU A 2 28.74 -1.97 8.86
C LEU A 2 28.91 -3.11 9.89
N LEU A 3 30.13 -3.32 10.42
CA LEU A 3 30.45 -4.45 11.31
C LEU A 3 29.90 -4.33 12.74
N MET A 4 29.45 -3.15 13.19
CA MET A 4 28.96 -2.95 14.56
C MET A 4 27.48 -3.35 14.75
N ALA A 5 26.76 -3.65 13.67
CA ALA A 5 25.33 -3.99 13.71
C ALA A 5 25.05 -5.50 13.81
N LEU A 6 26.09 -6.34 13.74
CA LEU A 6 25.95 -7.80 13.80
C LEU A 6 26.35 -8.31 15.20
N PRO A 7 25.53 -9.18 15.84
CA PRO A 7 25.91 -9.84 17.09
C PRO A 7 27.29 -10.52 16.98
N ASN A 8 28.11 -10.40 18.02
CA ASN A 8 29.51 -10.85 18.05
C ASN A 8 29.68 -12.35 17.66
N GLU A 9 28.67 -13.17 17.95
CA GLU A 9 28.59 -14.60 17.59
C GLU A 9 28.58 -14.88 16.09
N HIS A 10 28.12 -13.93 15.27
CA HIS A 10 28.10 -14.07 13.81
C HIS A 10 29.37 -13.51 13.16
N LEU A 11 30.08 -12.58 13.82
CA LEU A 11 31.31 -11.95 13.28
C LEU A 11 32.45 -12.95 13.06
N MET A 12 32.60 -13.93 13.95
CA MET A 12 33.64 -14.97 13.81
C MET A 12 33.47 -15.82 12.55
N ALA A 13 32.22 -16.05 12.11
CA ALA A 13 31.91 -16.79 10.89
C ALA A 13 32.16 -15.97 9.61
N PHE A 14 32.39 -14.66 9.73
CA PHE A 14 32.59 -13.76 8.61
C PHE A 14 34.06 -13.36 8.40
N ASN A 15 34.93 -13.56 9.40
CA ASN A 15 36.38 -13.34 9.30
C ASN A 15 37.10 -14.28 8.31
N GLN A 16 36.42 -15.32 7.81
CA GLN A 16 36.96 -16.22 6.78
C GLN A 16 36.94 -15.62 5.37
N TYR A 17 36.14 -14.56 5.13
CA TYR A 17 36.02 -13.92 3.82
C TYR A 17 37.07 -12.82 3.67
N LYS A 18 37.94 -12.97 2.66
CA LYS A 18 39.09 -12.07 2.43
C LYS A 18 38.75 -10.84 1.60
N ASP A 19 37.66 -10.88 0.84
CA ASP A 19 37.22 -9.78 0.00
C ASP A 19 35.81 -9.31 0.40
N ALA A 20 35.58 -8.01 0.24
CA ALA A 20 34.33 -7.38 0.65
C ALA A 20 33.13 -7.89 -0.16
N LYS A 21 33.35 -8.37 -1.39
CA LYS A 21 32.28 -8.89 -2.25
C LYS A 21 31.79 -10.26 -1.76
N THR A 22 32.68 -11.20 -1.47
CA THR A 22 32.29 -12.52 -0.93
C THR A 22 31.71 -12.42 0.47
N LEU A 23 32.20 -11.49 1.30
CA LEU A 23 31.58 -11.18 2.59
C LEU A 23 30.15 -10.66 2.42
N PHE A 24 29.94 -9.71 1.50
CA PHE A 24 28.62 -9.17 1.20
C PHE A 24 27.67 -10.24 0.63
N ASP A 25 28.14 -11.06 -0.32
CA ASP A 25 27.39 -12.18 -0.89
C ASP A 25 27.04 -13.23 0.17
N ALA A 26 27.92 -13.49 1.14
CA ALA A 26 27.65 -14.42 2.25
C ALA A 26 26.65 -13.84 3.27
N ILE A 27 26.71 -12.54 3.57
CA ILE A 27 25.70 -11.83 4.37
C ILE A 27 24.36 -11.86 3.64
N GLN A 28 24.34 -11.60 2.35
CA GLN A 28 23.14 -11.68 1.52
C GLN A 28 22.64 -13.13 1.40
N THR A 29 23.50 -14.13 1.36
CA THR A 29 23.04 -15.53 1.34
C THR A 29 22.46 -15.96 2.70
N ARG A 30 23.07 -15.52 3.81
CA ARG A 30 22.67 -15.91 5.16
C ARG A 30 21.49 -15.12 5.72
N PHE A 31 21.38 -13.85 5.34
CA PHE A 31 20.36 -12.91 5.84
C PHE A 31 19.52 -12.28 4.73
N GLY A 32 20.01 -12.27 3.49
CA GLY A 32 19.35 -11.70 2.31
C GLY A 32 18.63 -12.76 1.48
N SER A 33 17.65 -13.44 2.07
CA SER A 33 16.55 -13.99 1.26
C SER A 33 15.29 -14.21 2.09
N ASN A 34 14.63 -13.08 2.40
CA ASN A 34 13.19 -13.06 2.56
C ASN A 34 12.51 -12.35 1.39
N GLU A 35 13.25 -11.91 0.36
CA GLU A 35 12.70 -11.02 -0.67
C GLU A 35 11.61 -11.71 -1.49
N ALA A 36 11.86 -12.95 -1.95
CA ALA A 36 10.86 -13.77 -2.63
C ALA A 36 9.65 -14.05 -1.72
N SER A 37 9.88 -14.36 -0.45
CA SER A 37 8.81 -14.62 0.54
C SER A 37 8.01 -13.36 0.86
N LYS A 38 8.67 -12.20 0.98
CA LYS A 38 8.08 -10.88 1.23
C LYS A 38 7.28 -10.43 0.02
N LYS A 39 7.83 -10.60 -1.18
CA LYS A 39 7.15 -10.34 -2.46
C LYS A 39 5.90 -11.19 -2.59
N THR A 40 6.00 -12.49 -2.29
CA THR A 40 4.85 -13.41 -2.28
C THR A 40 3.78 -12.97 -1.27
N LEU A 41 4.19 -12.61 -0.05
CA LEU A 41 3.29 -12.11 0.99
C LEU A 41 2.61 -10.79 0.58
N LEU A 42 3.35 -9.85 0.00
CA LEU A 42 2.80 -8.56 -0.46
C LEU A 42 1.82 -8.76 -1.61
N LYS A 43 2.11 -9.66 -2.56
CA LYS A 43 1.15 -10.03 -3.62
C LYS A 43 -0.12 -10.61 -3.01
N GLN A 44 0.00 -11.49 -2.03
CA GLN A 44 -1.16 -12.05 -1.33
C GLN A 44 -1.96 -10.96 -0.56
N MET A 45 -1.28 -10.00 0.08
CA MET A 45 -1.93 -8.87 0.75
C MET A 45 -2.64 -7.94 -0.24
N HIS A 46 -2.07 -7.72 -1.43
CA HIS A 46 -2.70 -6.97 -2.51
C HIS A 46 -3.92 -7.70 -3.06
N GLU A 47 -3.83 -9.01 -3.30
CA GLU A 47 -4.95 -9.78 -3.84
C GLU A 47 -6.12 -9.84 -2.88
N ASN A 48 -5.86 -10.09 -1.60
CA ASN A 48 -6.87 -10.17 -0.56
C ASN A 48 -7.21 -8.80 0.06
N PHE A 49 -6.77 -7.70 -0.55
CA PHE A 49 -6.99 -6.37 0.00
C PHE A 49 -8.49 -6.05 0.07
N ASN A 50 -8.98 -5.77 1.27
CA ASN A 50 -10.35 -5.34 1.52
C ASN A 50 -10.39 -4.39 2.71
N ALA A 51 -11.24 -3.37 2.67
CA ALA A 51 -11.46 -2.49 3.81
C ALA A 51 -12.41 -3.13 4.83
N SER A 52 -12.24 -2.78 6.11
CA SER A 52 -13.31 -3.03 7.09
C SER A 52 -14.38 -1.94 6.99
N SER A 53 -15.61 -2.24 7.42
CA SER A 53 -16.72 -1.28 7.42
C SER A 53 -16.47 -0.04 8.29
N THR A 54 -15.59 -0.16 9.29
CA THR A 54 -15.22 0.93 10.20
C THR A 54 -13.92 1.63 9.82
N GLU A 55 -13.28 1.23 8.72
CA GLU A 55 -12.01 1.80 8.31
C GLU A 55 -12.20 3.17 7.64
N SER A 56 -11.37 4.15 8.02
CA SER A 56 -11.41 5.46 7.39
C SER A 56 -10.83 5.42 5.98
N LEU A 57 -11.31 6.31 5.10
CA LEU A 57 -10.83 6.42 3.72
C LEU A 57 -9.31 6.64 3.67
N ASP A 58 -8.77 7.54 4.52
CA ASP A 58 -7.33 7.76 4.67
C ASP A 58 -6.56 6.46 4.99
N SER A 59 -7.07 5.63 5.91
CA SER A 59 -6.41 4.37 6.29
C SER A 59 -6.38 3.37 5.14
N ILE A 60 -7.50 3.22 4.42
CA ILE A 60 -7.61 2.29 3.29
C ILE A 60 -6.61 2.68 2.19
N PHE A 61 -6.62 3.95 1.78
CA PHE A 61 -5.70 4.45 0.75
C PHE A 61 -4.23 4.32 1.18
N ASN A 62 -3.89 4.71 2.41
CA ASN A 62 -2.52 4.60 2.92
C ASN A 62 -2.00 3.15 2.94
N ARG A 63 -2.84 2.19 3.34
CA ARG A 63 -2.47 0.77 3.35
C ARG A 63 -2.23 0.24 1.95
N LEU A 64 -3.11 0.55 1.00
CA LEU A 64 -2.94 0.10 -0.38
C LEU A 64 -1.69 0.72 -1.03
N SER A 65 -1.50 2.04 -0.89
CA SER A 65 -0.29 2.74 -1.35
C SER A 65 0.98 2.13 -0.79
N LYS A 66 0.97 1.74 0.49
CA LYS A 66 2.11 1.10 1.15
C LYS A 66 2.43 -0.28 0.58
N ILE A 67 1.42 -1.07 0.22
CA ILE A 67 1.61 -2.39 -0.42
C ILE A 67 2.18 -2.20 -1.83
N VAL A 68 1.57 -1.32 -2.62
CA VAL A 68 1.98 -1.05 -4.01
C VAL A 68 3.39 -0.48 -4.08
N SER A 69 3.73 0.49 -3.22
CA SER A 69 5.07 1.06 -3.14
C SER A 69 6.13 0.01 -2.80
N GLN A 70 5.81 -0.91 -1.88
CA GLN A 70 6.73 -1.99 -1.54
C GLN A 70 6.89 -3.02 -2.66
N LEU A 71 5.82 -3.34 -3.39
CA LEU A 71 5.89 -4.19 -4.57
C LEU A 71 6.76 -3.57 -5.66
N ALA A 72 6.62 -2.26 -5.90
CA ALA A 72 7.40 -1.53 -6.89
C ALA A 72 8.91 -1.57 -6.58
N ILE A 73 9.29 -1.43 -5.30
CA ILE A 73 10.69 -1.57 -4.86
C ILE A 73 11.25 -2.98 -5.15
N LEU A 74 10.39 -4.01 -5.13
CA LEU A 74 10.73 -5.41 -5.43
C LEU A 74 10.55 -5.77 -6.92
N GLY A 75 10.46 -4.75 -7.79
CA GLY A 75 10.34 -4.90 -9.23
C GLY A 75 8.97 -5.37 -9.72
N GLU A 76 7.92 -5.30 -8.91
CA GLU A 76 6.53 -5.59 -9.30
C GLU A 76 5.75 -4.29 -9.44
N ASN A 77 5.42 -3.92 -10.67
CA ASN A 77 4.63 -2.73 -10.90
C ASN A 77 3.15 -3.10 -11.04
N ILE A 78 2.29 -2.45 -10.25
CA ILE A 78 0.84 -2.55 -10.40
C ILE A 78 0.41 -1.44 -11.37
N SER A 79 -0.41 -1.80 -12.37
CA SER A 79 -0.91 -0.80 -13.30
C SER A 79 -1.83 0.19 -12.58
N GLN A 80 -1.92 1.40 -13.10
CA GLN A 80 -2.75 2.45 -12.53
C GLN A 80 -4.24 2.08 -12.57
N GLU A 81 -4.67 1.45 -13.67
CA GLU A 81 -5.99 0.86 -13.81
C GLU A 81 -6.26 -0.19 -12.73
N ASP A 82 -5.36 -1.16 -12.54
CA ASP A 82 -5.52 -2.20 -11.52
C ASP A 82 -5.59 -1.61 -10.11
N LEU A 83 -4.76 -0.62 -9.82
CA LEU A 83 -4.75 0.07 -8.54
C LEU A 83 -6.08 0.80 -8.28
N ASN A 84 -6.57 1.55 -9.27
CA ASN A 84 -7.83 2.27 -9.18
C ASN A 84 -9.03 1.31 -9.05
N LEU A 85 -9.04 0.21 -9.80
CA LEU A 85 -10.09 -0.80 -9.68
C LEU A 85 -10.02 -1.56 -8.35
N LYS A 86 -8.82 -1.83 -7.84
CA LYS A 86 -8.62 -2.49 -6.54
C LYS A 86 -9.23 -1.64 -5.43
N ILE A 87 -8.91 -0.35 -5.35
CA ILE A 87 -9.48 0.51 -4.30
C ILE A 87 -11.01 0.58 -4.41
N LEU A 88 -11.56 0.76 -5.61
CA LEU A 88 -13.01 0.84 -5.83
C LEU A 88 -13.76 -0.46 -5.48
N ARG A 89 -13.11 -1.63 -5.59
CA ARG A 89 -13.70 -2.92 -5.21
C ARG A 89 -13.61 -3.19 -3.71
N SER A 90 -12.62 -2.60 -3.05
CA SER A 90 -12.31 -2.85 -1.64
C SER A 90 -12.95 -1.83 -0.69
N LEU A 91 -13.56 -0.76 -1.21
CA LEU A 91 -14.24 0.25 -0.39
C LEU A 91 -15.46 -0.33 0.34
N PRO A 92 -15.76 0.16 1.57
CA PRO A 92 -16.97 -0.20 2.30
C PRO A 92 -18.26 0.14 1.54
N SER A 93 -19.35 -0.56 1.88
CA SER A 93 -20.64 -0.46 1.18
C SER A 93 -21.25 0.95 1.16
N GLU A 94 -20.87 1.79 2.12
CA GLU A 94 -21.22 3.20 2.26
C GLU A 94 -20.80 4.01 1.02
N TRP A 95 -19.80 3.53 0.28
CA TRP A 95 -19.26 4.17 -0.92
C TRP A 95 -19.84 3.62 -2.24
N ASN A 96 -20.73 2.62 -2.19
CA ASN A 96 -21.21 1.89 -3.38
C ASN A 96 -21.75 2.81 -4.48
N THR A 97 -22.54 3.83 -4.13
CA THR A 97 -23.10 4.79 -5.10
C THR A 97 -21.99 5.53 -5.85
N LEU A 98 -20.98 6.02 -5.14
CA LEU A 98 -19.84 6.70 -5.77
C LEU A 98 -18.99 5.72 -6.59
N VAL A 99 -18.78 4.50 -6.10
CA VAL A 99 -18.05 3.46 -6.83
C VAL A 99 -18.68 3.18 -8.20
N VAL A 100 -20.02 3.09 -8.27
CA VAL A 100 -20.73 2.89 -9.55
C VAL A 100 -20.49 4.06 -10.50
N VAL A 101 -20.57 5.30 -10.02
CA VAL A 101 -20.31 6.49 -10.83
C VAL A 101 -18.86 6.51 -11.33
N TRP A 102 -17.89 6.24 -10.44
CA TRP A 102 -16.46 6.24 -10.80
C TRP A 102 -16.10 5.15 -11.81
N ARG A 103 -16.68 3.96 -11.71
CA ARG A 103 -16.47 2.89 -12.71
C ARG A 103 -16.93 3.26 -14.13
N SER A 104 -17.82 4.25 -14.27
CA SER A 104 -18.29 4.72 -15.58
C SER A 104 -17.42 5.83 -16.18
N LYS A 105 -16.42 6.32 -15.44
CA LYS A 105 -15.55 7.42 -15.89
C LYS A 105 -14.57 6.93 -16.96
N PRO A 106 -14.46 7.63 -18.11
CA PRO A 106 -13.63 7.20 -19.22
C PRO A 106 -12.13 7.35 -18.95
N ASP A 107 -11.75 8.17 -17.98
CA ASP A 107 -10.37 8.47 -17.58
C ASP A 107 -9.92 7.70 -16.33
N LEU A 108 -10.75 6.77 -15.83
CA LEU A 108 -10.44 6.04 -14.59
C LEU A 108 -9.14 5.23 -14.68
N ASP A 109 -8.83 4.66 -15.84
CA ASP A 109 -7.64 3.84 -16.10
C ASP A 109 -6.33 4.65 -16.02
N THR A 110 -6.40 5.93 -16.36
CA THR A 110 -5.26 6.85 -16.46
C THR A 110 -5.24 7.89 -15.34
N MET A 111 -6.29 8.00 -14.53
CA MET A 111 -6.41 8.93 -13.41
C MET A 111 -5.41 8.59 -12.30
N ARG A 112 -4.64 9.58 -11.84
CA ARG A 112 -3.64 9.37 -10.77
C ARG A 112 -4.33 8.93 -9.50
N PHE A 113 -3.68 8.02 -8.77
CA PHE A 113 -4.25 7.49 -7.53
C PHE A 113 -4.53 8.59 -6.50
N ASP A 114 -3.65 9.59 -6.42
CA ASP A 114 -3.84 10.77 -5.55
C ASP A 114 -5.02 11.63 -5.99
N ASP A 115 -5.27 11.77 -7.31
CA ASP A 115 -6.41 12.52 -7.82
C ASP A 115 -7.72 11.80 -7.50
N LEU A 116 -7.75 10.47 -7.67
CA LEU A 116 -8.89 9.64 -7.26
C LEU A 116 -9.17 9.79 -5.76
N TYR A 117 -8.14 9.72 -4.92
CA TYR A 117 -8.24 9.95 -3.48
C TYR A 117 -8.83 11.33 -3.14
N ASN A 118 -8.29 12.39 -3.74
CA ASN A 118 -8.74 13.76 -3.49
C ASN A 118 -10.22 13.94 -3.85
N ASN A 119 -10.67 13.34 -4.95
CA ASN A 119 -12.08 13.35 -5.34
C ASN A 119 -12.98 12.69 -4.28
N PHE A 120 -12.57 11.53 -3.74
CA PHE A 120 -13.29 10.87 -2.65
C PHE A 120 -13.33 11.74 -1.38
N LYS A 121 -12.21 12.42 -1.05
CA LYS A 121 -12.16 13.32 0.10
C LYS A 121 -13.08 14.53 -0.03
N ILE A 122 -13.21 15.10 -1.24
CA ILE A 122 -14.14 16.21 -1.49
C ILE A 122 -15.57 15.77 -1.18
N VAL A 123 -16.01 14.63 -1.72
CA VAL A 123 -17.37 14.12 -1.47
C VAL A 123 -17.58 13.78 0.00
N GLU A 124 -16.57 13.21 0.67
CA GLU A 124 -16.63 12.94 2.11
C GLU A 124 -16.94 14.20 2.93
N GLN A 125 -16.33 15.33 2.57
CA GLN A 125 -16.53 16.61 3.23
C GLN A 125 -17.90 17.21 2.92
N GLU A 126 -18.38 17.12 1.67
CA GLU A 126 -19.72 17.59 1.30
C GLU A 126 -20.82 16.81 2.05
N VAL A 127 -20.69 15.49 2.14
CA VAL A 127 -21.63 14.65 2.91
C VAL A 127 -21.59 15.01 4.40
N LYS A 128 -20.41 15.22 4.99
CA LYS A 128 -20.29 15.62 6.40
C LYS A 128 -20.84 17.03 6.66
N GLY A 129 -20.63 17.97 5.74
CA GLY A 129 -21.13 19.34 5.82
C GLY A 129 -22.65 19.45 5.72
N THR A 130 -23.28 18.60 4.89
CA THR A 130 -24.75 18.56 4.80
C THR A 130 -25.38 18.06 6.10
N ILE A 131 -24.83 17.03 6.73
CA ILE A 131 -25.33 16.49 8.01
C ILE A 131 -25.27 17.57 9.11
N SER A 132 -24.16 18.30 9.25
CA SER A 132 -24.02 19.33 10.28
C SER A 132 -24.97 20.52 10.09
N SER A 133 -25.31 20.88 8.86
CA SER A 133 -26.30 21.94 8.56
C SER A 133 -27.76 21.52 8.79
N SER A 134 -28.08 20.23 8.66
CA SER A 134 -29.43 19.72 8.91
C SER A 134 -29.78 19.62 10.40
N SER A 135 -28.78 19.37 11.25
CA SER A 135 -28.94 19.26 12.71
C SER A 135 -29.20 20.61 13.40
N SER A 136 -28.76 21.72 12.81
CA SER A 136 -28.97 23.08 13.35
C SER A 136 -30.31 23.69 12.93
N SER A 137 -31.05 23.06 12.02
CA SER A 137 -32.36 23.54 11.53
C SER A 137 -33.55 22.89 12.25
N SER A 138 -33.30 22.08 13.28
CA SER A 138 -34.30 21.31 14.02
C SER A 138 -34.31 21.66 15.52
N SER A 139 -34.15 22.94 15.87
CA SER A 139 -34.27 23.45 17.25
C SER A 139 -35.25 24.60 17.36
#